data_AF-A0A2T2YWT7-F1
#
_entry.id   AF-A0A2T2YWT7-F1
#
_cell.length_a   1.000
_cell.length_b   1.000
_cell.length_c   1.000
_cell.angle_alpha   90.00
_cell.angle_beta   90.00
_cell.angle_gamma   90.00
#
_symmetry.space_group_name_H-M   'P 1'
#
loop_
_entity.id
_entity.type
_entity.pdbx_description
1 polymer ?
#
loop_
_entity_poly.entity_id
_entity_poly.type
_entity_poly.pdbx_seq_one_letter_code
_entity_poly.pdbx_strand_id
1 'polypeptide(L)'
;MGNREDLLAGARQCLFDKGYDRTTVRDIATAAGVSMAAIGYHFGSKEALLGEALAQATRDWGTELAGAVADSPPATSPPAGRFEARWDAVIDSIATHRGLWSATFDALAHPEIRDRLAENLGEARSGLARLIEGLDEPTEGAVRATPPATDTETVGALYQVLLTGLAAHQLIDAESAPRGRDLARAIRFVADRLDAEDSA
;
A
#
# COMPACT_ATOMS: atom_id res chain seq x y z
N MET A 1 -18.50 -20.08 8.13
CA MET A 1 -18.20 -19.19 7.00
C MET A 1 -19.15 -19.54 5.89
N GLY A 2 -19.61 -18.56 5.13
CA GLY A 2 -20.44 -18.77 3.96
C GLY A 2 -19.59 -18.90 2.70
N ASN A 3 -20.18 -19.45 1.64
CA ASN A 3 -19.52 -19.65 0.35
C ASN A 3 -18.86 -18.37 -0.20
N ARG A 4 -19.38 -17.18 0.12
CA ARG A 4 -18.81 -15.90 -0.30
C ARG A 4 -17.47 -15.61 0.39
N GLU A 5 -17.39 -15.80 1.71
CA GLU A 5 -16.14 -15.58 2.45
C GLU A 5 -15.09 -16.62 2.08
N ASP A 6 -15.50 -17.88 1.89
CA ASP A 6 -14.58 -18.96 1.48
C ASP A 6 -14.00 -18.69 0.08
N LEU A 7 -14.82 -18.17 -0.84
CA LEU A 7 -14.37 -17.74 -2.16
C LEU A 7 -13.36 -16.59 -2.10
N LEU A 8 -13.56 -15.59 -1.23
CA LEU A 8 -12.59 -14.50 -1.04
C LEU A 8 -11.27 -15.01 -0.49
N ALA A 9 -11.31 -15.90 0.51
CA ALA A 9 -10.12 -16.51 1.08
C ALA A 9 -9.35 -17.35 0.04
N GLY A 10 -10.06 -18.21 -0.72
CA GLY A 10 -9.48 -19.01 -1.78
C GLY A 10 -8.91 -18.17 -2.92
N ALA A 11 -9.58 -17.08 -3.29
CA ALA A 11 -9.10 -16.14 -4.30
C ALA A 11 -7.84 -15.40 -3.84
N ARG A 12 -7.79 -14.92 -2.59
CA ARG A 12 -6.60 -14.29 -1.99
C ARG A 12 -5.41 -15.24 -2.00
N GLN A 13 -5.61 -16.50 -1.60
CA GLN A 13 -4.57 -17.51 -1.66
C GLN A 13 -4.04 -17.72 -3.09
N CYS A 14 -4.95 -17.90 -4.05
CA CYS A 14 -4.56 -18.08 -5.45
C CYS A 14 -3.80 -16.87 -6.01
N LEU A 15 -4.21 -15.65 -5.67
CA LEU A 15 -3.52 -14.42 -6.06
C LEU A 15 -2.07 -14.39 -5.58
N PHE A 16 -1.83 -14.74 -4.32
CA PHE A 16 -0.49 -14.68 -3.74
C PHE A 16 0.41 -15.80 -4.24
N ASP A 17 -0.15 -16.98 -4.51
CA ASP A 17 0.61 -18.14 -4.95
C ASP A 17 0.89 -18.13 -6.47
N LYS A 18 -0.08 -17.69 -7.28
CA LYS A 18 -0.04 -17.82 -8.75
C LYS A 18 0.01 -16.48 -9.47
N GLY A 19 -0.46 -15.39 -8.88
CA GLY A 19 -0.70 -14.13 -9.57
C GLY A 19 -2.10 -14.04 -10.20
N TYR A 20 -2.42 -12.86 -10.71
CA TYR A 20 -3.73 -12.50 -11.24
C TYR A 20 -4.06 -13.29 -12.50
N ASP A 21 -3.17 -13.28 -13.49
CA ASP A 21 -3.41 -13.88 -14.81
C ASP A 21 -3.49 -15.41 -14.77
N ARG A 22 -2.61 -16.04 -13.99
CA ARG A 22 -2.51 -17.51 -13.91
C ARG A 22 -3.60 -18.15 -13.04
N THR A 23 -4.34 -17.35 -12.28
CA THR A 23 -5.42 -17.86 -11.42
C THR A 23 -6.66 -18.20 -12.27
N THR A 24 -7.20 -19.41 -12.09
CA THR A 24 -8.41 -19.90 -12.78
C THR A 24 -9.60 -20.06 -11.84
N VAL A 25 -10.82 -20.08 -12.39
CA VAL A 25 -12.06 -20.39 -11.65
C VAL A 25 -11.98 -21.73 -10.91
N ARG A 26 -11.35 -22.74 -11.51
CA ARG A 26 -11.16 -24.06 -10.89
C ARG A 26 -10.22 -23.97 -9.69
N ASP A 27 -9.15 -23.20 -9.79
CA ASP A 27 -8.20 -23.02 -8.68
C ASP A 27 -8.89 -22.42 -7.47
N ILE A 28 -9.63 -21.33 -7.67
CA ILE A 28 -10.36 -20.62 -6.61
C ILE A 28 -11.40 -21.53 -5.98
N ALA A 29 -12.24 -22.19 -6.78
CA ALA A 29 -13.28 -23.09 -6.28
C ALA A 29 -12.67 -24.25 -5.46
N THR A 30 -11.52 -24.78 -5.91
CA THR A 30 -10.79 -25.83 -5.20
C THR A 30 -10.24 -25.33 -3.88
N ALA A 31 -9.58 -24.17 -3.87
CA ALA A 31 -9.02 -23.57 -2.66
C ALA A 31 -10.11 -23.20 -1.63
N ALA A 32 -11.25 -22.72 -2.10
CA ALA A 32 -12.41 -22.37 -1.27
C ALA A 32 -13.25 -23.58 -0.83
N GLY A 33 -13.03 -24.78 -1.40
CA GLY A 33 -13.84 -25.96 -1.10
C GLY A 33 -15.31 -25.85 -1.55
N VAL A 34 -15.60 -25.02 -2.57
CA VAL A 34 -16.96 -24.78 -3.08
C VAL A 34 -17.10 -25.12 -4.57
N SER A 35 -18.34 -25.10 -5.07
CA SER A 35 -18.58 -25.30 -6.51
C SER A 35 -18.16 -24.08 -7.34
N MET A 36 -17.71 -24.30 -8.58
CA MET A 36 -17.41 -23.20 -9.53
C MET A 36 -18.61 -22.28 -9.79
N ALA A 37 -19.84 -22.81 -9.74
CA ALA A 37 -21.06 -22.04 -9.94
C ALA A 37 -21.26 -20.96 -8.87
N ALA A 38 -20.69 -21.15 -7.67
CA ALA A 38 -20.78 -20.17 -6.58
C ALA A 38 -20.08 -18.84 -6.93
N ILE A 39 -19.04 -18.86 -7.77
CA ILE A 39 -18.36 -17.63 -8.22
C ILE A 39 -19.30 -16.77 -9.06
N GLY A 40 -19.94 -17.37 -10.06
CA GLY A 40 -20.92 -16.67 -10.90
C GLY A 40 -22.10 -16.14 -10.08
N TYR A 41 -22.55 -16.89 -9.08
CA TYR A 41 -23.66 -16.47 -8.21
C TYR A 41 -23.30 -15.31 -7.27
N HIS A 42 -22.11 -15.33 -6.63
CA HIS A 42 -21.75 -14.33 -5.62
C HIS A 42 -21.02 -13.11 -6.17
N PHE A 43 -20.26 -13.25 -7.26
CA PHE A 43 -19.35 -12.22 -7.77
C PHE A 43 -19.55 -11.92 -9.26
N GLY A 44 -20.30 -12.74 -9.99
CA GLY A 44 -20.54 -12.58 -11.43
C GLY A 44 -19.37 -13.06 -12.30
N SER A 45 -18.12 -12.72 -11.96
CA SER A 45 -16.94 -13.15 -12.71
C SER A 45 -15.74 -13.47 -11.82
N LYS A 46 -14.72 -14.12 -12.40
CA LYS A 46 -13.43 -14.37 -11.76
C LYS A 46 -12.73 -13.05 -11.46
N GLU A 47 -12.74 -12.13 -12.42
CA GLU A 47 -12.08 -10.82 -12.36
C GLU A 47 -12.67 -9.94 -11.25
N ALA A 48 -14.00 -9.97 -11.08
CA ALA A 48 -14.69 -9.28 -10.00
C ALA A 48 -14.29 -9.86 -8.62
N LEU A 49 -14.25 -11.19 -8.49
CA LEU A 49 -13.80 -11.85 -7.27
C LEU A 49 -12.33 -11.54 -6.95
N LEU A 50 -11.42 -11.63 -7.93
CA LEU A 50 -10.01 -11.32 -7.75
C LEU A 50 -9.78 -9.85 -7.40
N GLY A 51 -10.52 -8.94 -8.05
CA GLY A 51 -10.46 -7.51 -7.76
C GLY A 51 -10.95 -7.17 -6.35
N GLU A 52 -11.99 -7.86 -5.86
CA GLU A 52 -12.47 -7.71 -4.49
C GLU A 52 -11.49 -8.31 -3.47
N ALA A 53 -10.95 -9.51 -3.75
CA ALA A 53 -9.96 -10.17 -2.88
C ALA A 53 -8.67 -9.33 -2.75
N LEU A 54 -8.17 -8.76 -3.85
CA LEU A 54 -7.01 -7.87 -3.83
C LEU A 54 -7.30 -6.57 -3.06
N ALA A 55 -8.48 -5.99 -3.26
CA ALA A 55 -8.89 -4.80 -2.52
C ALA A 55 -9.04 -5.07 -1.01
N GLN A 56 -9.57 -6.24 -0.62
CA GLN A 56 -9.63 -6.66 0.78
C GLN A 56 -8.23 -6.85 1.36
N ALA A 57 -7.36 -7.58 0.67
CA ALA A 57 -5.99 -7.77 1.12
C ALA A 57 -5.20 -6.45 1.27
N THR A 58 -5.46 -5.47 0.39
CA THR A 58 -4.87 -4.13 0.49
C THR A 58 -5.38 -3.37 1.72
N ARG A 59 -6.68 -3.49 2.06
CA ARG A 59 -7.26 -2.88 3.28
C ARG A 59 -6.74 -3.54 4.56
N ASP A 60 -6.63 -4.87 4.57
CA ASP A 60 -6.06 -5.62 5.69
C ASP A 60 -4.61 -5.15 5.93
N TRP A 61 -3.79 -5.14 4.87
CA TRP A 61 -2.42 -4.64 4.93
C TRP A 61 -2.33 -3.18 5.41
N GLY A 62 -3.20 -2.31 4.91
CA GLY A 62 -3.26 -0.91 5.36
C GLY A 62 -3.57 -0.77 6.85
N THR A 63 -4.44 -1.64 7.40
CA THR A 63 -4.77 -1.67 8.82
C THR A 63 -3.59 -2.15 9.67
N GLU A 64 -2.89 -3.20 9.22
CA GLU A 64 -1.68 -3.70 9.89
C GLU A 64 -0.55 -2.67 9.87
N LEU A 65 -0.33 -2.02 8.72
CA LEU A 65 0.63 -0.93 8.58
C LEU A 65 0.30 0.22 9.53
N ALA A 66 -0.98 0.59 9.63
CA ALA A 66 -1.41 1.66 10.52
C ALA A 66 -1.10 1.35 11.99
N GLY A 67 -1.30 0.11 12.43
CA GLY A 67 -0.89 -0.36 13.76
C GLY A 67 0.62 -0.25 13.97
N ALA A 68 1.43 -0.75 13.02
CA ALA A 68 2.88 -0.71 13.12
C ALA A 68 3.45 0.72 13.16
N VAL A 69 2.87 1.64 12.39
CA VAL A 69 3.24 3.07 12.40
C VAL A 69 2.81 3.75 13.70
N ALA A 70 1.67 3.37 14.28
CA ALA A 70 1.20 3.89 15.56
C ALA A 70 2.06 3.42 16.75
N ASP A 71 2.59 2.20 16.69
CA ASP A 71 3.51 1.64 17.70
C ASP A 71 4.94 2.21 17.62
N SER A 72 5.24 3.02 16.59
CA SER A 72 6.53 3.70 16.43
C SER A 72 6.75 4.78 17.53
N PRO A 73 8.01 5.21 17.78
CA PRO A 73 8.35 6.10 18.89
C PRO A 73 7.47 7.36 18.98
N PRO A 74 7.09 7.76 20.20
CA PRO A 74 6.10 8.82 20.43
C PRO A 74 6.56 10.17 19.86
N ALA A 75 5.61 11.10 19.70
CA ALA A 75 5.85 12.46 19.20
C ALA A 75 6.95 13.24 19.94
N THR A 76 7.28 12.84 21.17
CA THR A 76 8.38 13.39 21.99
C THR A 76 9.77 12.98 21.51
N SER A 77 9.89 11.97 20.65
CA SER A 77 11.15 11.55 20.04
C SER A 77 11.61 12.57 18.99
N PRO A 78 12.93 12.68 18.69
CA PRO A 78 13.42 13.57 17.64
C PRO A 78 12.73 13.31 16.28
N PRO A 79 12.37 14.34 15.49
CA PRO A 79 11.67 14.16 14.22
C PRO A 79 12.33 13.16 13.27
N ALA A 80 13.66 13.20 13.19
CA ALA A 80 14.49 12.25 12.47
C ALA A 80 14.21 10.80 12.90
N GLY A 81 14.31 10.50 14.20
CA GLY A 81 14.12 9.15 14.73
C GLY A 81 12.69 8.63 14.52
N ARG A 82 11.68 9.51 14.55
CA ARG A 82 10.29 9.13 14.24
C ARG A 82 10.13 8.74 12.77
N PHE A 83 10.66 9.56 11.86
CA PHE A 83 10.65 9.25 10.43
C PHE A 83 11.33 7.90 10.17
N GLU A 84 12.52 7.70 10.74
CA GLU A 84 13.30 6.48 10.56
C GLU A 84 12.52 5.23 11.02
N ALA A 85 11.94 5.27 12.21
CA ALA A 85 11.17 4.15 12.75
C ALA A 85 9.89 3.85 11.95
N ARG A 86 9.15 4.90 11.55
CA ARG A 86 7.92 4.71 10.75
C ARG A 86 8.22 4.13 9.37
N TRP A 87 9.30 4.57 8.74
CA TRP A 87 9.72 4.00 7.46
C TRP A 87 10.31 2.60 7.60
N ASP A 88 10.99 2.27 8.71
CA ASP A 88 11.36 0.88 9.00
C ASP A 88 10.12 -0.01 9.11
N ALA A 89 9.05 0.46 9.78
CA ALA A 89 7.78 -0.27 9.84
C ALA A 89 7.13 -0.46 8.45
N VAL A 90 7.17 0.56 7.58
CA VAL A 90 6.71 0.43 6.18
C VAL A 90 7.53 -0.62 5.43
N ILE A 91 8.86 -0.55 5.52
CA ILE A 91 9.78 -1.46 4.82
C ILE A 91 9.60 -2.90 5.30
N ASP A 92 9.50 -3.12 6.61
CA ASP A 92 9.28 -4.45 7.19
C ASP A 92 7.91 -5.00 6.80
N SER A 93 6.87 -4.15 6.77
CA SER A 93 5.52 -4.52 6.31
C SER A 93 5.51 -4.96 4.83
N ILE A 94 6.25 -4.25 3.97
CA ILE A 94 6.41 -4.64 2.56
C ILE A 94 7.11 -6.01 2.46
N ALA A 95 8.16 -6.23 3.25
CA ALA A 95 8.92 -7.49 3.24
C ALA A 95 8.08 -8.70 3.68
N THR A 96 7.17 -8.52 4.64
CA THR A 96 6.25 -9.58 5.08
C THR A 96 5.08 -9.82 4.11
N HIS A 97 4.75 -8.86 3.26
CA HIS A 97 3.61 -8.89 2.33
C HIS A 97 4.01 -9.04 0.85
N ARG A 98 5.11 -9.73 0.56
CA ARG A 98 5.61 -9.93 -0.83
C ARG A 98 4.57 -10.48 -1.80
N GLY A 99 3.73 -11.42 -1.37
CA GLY A 99 2.67 -12.00 -2.21
C GLY A 99 1.61 -10.97 -2.63
N LEU A 100 1.24 -10.05 -1.72
CA LEU A 100 0.36 -8.93 -2.03
C LEU A 100 0.99 -8.00 -3.07
N TRP A 101 2.24 -7.60 -2.87
CA TRP A 101 2.93 -6.71 -3.79
C TRP A 101 3.12 -7.32 -5.18
N SER A 102 3.47 -8.61 -5.25
CA SER A 102 3.54 -9.33 -6.51
C SER A 102 2.19 -9.35 -7.24
N ALA A 103 1.09 -9.63 -6.52
CA ALA A 103 -0.25 -9.63 -7.10
C ALA A 103 -0.69 -8.23 -7.55
N THR A 104 -0.33 -7.18 -6.79
CA THR A 104 -0.61 -5.79 -7.15
C THR A 104 0.13 -5.38 -8.43
N PHE A 105 1.42 -5.70 -8.56
CA PHE A 105 2.17 -5.38 -9.77
C PHE A 105 1.67 -6.14 -11.01
N ASP A 106 1.28 -7.40 -10.83
CA ASP A 106 0.64 -8.19 -11.89
C ASP A 106 -0.69 -7.55 -12.32
N ALA A 107 -1.55 -7.19 -11.37
CA ALA A 107 -2.83 -6.54 -11.63
C ALA A 107 -2.70 -5.18 -12.33
N LEU A 108 -1.58 -4.45 -12.14
CA LEU A 108 -1.32 -3.18 -12.83
C LEU A 108 -1.11 -3.34 -14.35
N ALA A 109 -0.90 -4.54 -14.87
CA ALA A 109 -0.87 -4.80 -16.31
C ALA A 109 -2.25 -4.57 -16.98
N HIS A 110 -3.33 -4.60 -16.20
CA HIS A 110 -4.71 -4.47 -16.67
C HIS A 110 -5.19 -3.00 -16.68
N PRO A 111 -5.58 -2.44 -17.85
CA PRO A 111 -6.08 -1.06 -17.95
C PRO A 111 -7.21 -0.72 -16.98
N GLU A 112 -8.19 -1.61 -16.86
CA GLU A 112 -9.36 -1.45 -15.99
C GLU A 112 -9.00 -1.34 -14.51
N ILE A 113 -7.92 -2.00 -14.08
CA ILE A 113 -7.41 -1.89 -12.71
C ILE A 113 -6.67 -0.57 -12.54
N ARG A 114 -5.85 -0.15 -13.52
CA ARG A 114 -5.14 1.13 -13.47
C ARG A 114 -6.11 2.31 -13.41
N ASP A 115 -7.17 2.28 -14.21
CA ASP A 115 -8.18 3.35 -14.25
C ASP A 115 -8.89 3.47 -12.89
N ARG A 116 -9.32 2.35 -12.31
CA ARG A 116 -9.93 2.32 -10.98
C ARG A 116 -9.01 2.78 -9.86
N LEU A 117 -7.70 2.49 -9.96
CA LEU A 117 -6.71 2.98 -8.99
C LEU A 117 -6.47 4.48 -9.16
N ALA A 118 -6.44 4.98 -10.40
CA ALA A 118 -6.24 6.41 -10.68
C ALA A 118 -7.37 7.27 -10.10
N GLU A 119 -8.62 6.80 -10.16
CA GLU A 119 -9.80 7.46 -9.56
C GLU A 119 -9.64 7.72 -8.05
N ASN A 120 -8.93 6.84 -7.34
CA ASN A 120 -8.81 6.87 -5.87
C ASN A 120 -7.41 7.32 -5.40
N LEU A 121 -6.51 7.69 -6.31
CA LEU A 121 -5.10 7.89 -6.00
C LEU A 121 -4.84 9.13 -5.12
N GLY A 122 -5.63 10.19 -5.30
CA GLY A 122 -5.51 11.42 -4.48
C GLY A 122 -5.88 11.18 -3.01
N GLU A 123 -6.94 10.42 -2.76
CA GLU A 123 -7.36 10.01 -1.42
C GLU A 123 -6.31 9.08 -0.79
N ALA A 124 -5.83 8.10 -1.54
CA ALA A 124 -4.78 7.19 -1.07
C ALA A 124 -3.49 7.92 -0.68
N ARG A 125 -3.04 8.91 -1.48
CA ARG A 125 -1.87 9.75 -1.18
C ARG A 125 -2.07 10.56 0.10
N SER A 126 -3.23 11.20 0.23
CA SER A 126 -3.57 12.00 1.40
C SER A 126 -3.61 11.14 2.67
N GLY A 127 -4.22 9.96 2.59
CA GLY A 127 -4.27 9.00 3.69
C GLY A 127 -2.88 8.51 4.11
N LEU A 128 -2.00 8.22 3.14
CA LEU A 128 -0.64 7.78 3.40
C LEU A 128 0.20 8.88 4.09
N ALA A 129 0.09 10.13 3.64
CA ALA A 129 0.74 11.26 4.29
C ALA A 129 0.28 11.41 5.74
N ARG A 130 -1.04 11.38 5.99
CA ARG A 130 -1.58 11.49 7.36
C ARG A 130 -1.12 10.35 8.25
N LEU A 131 -1.14 9.12 7.73
CA LEU A 131 -0.71 7.96 8.48
C LEU A 131 0.76 8.08 8.90
N ILE A 132 1.65 8.34 7.94
CA ILE A 132 3.09 8.37 8.18
C ILE A 132 3.50 9.62 8.97
N GLU A 133 2.81 10.74 8.83
CA GLU A 133 3.08 11.95 9.63
C GLU A 133 2.41 11.91 11.01
N GLY A 134 1.41 11.05 11.21
CA GLY A 134 0.59 11.01 12.42
C GLY A 134 -0.30 12.23 12.54
N LEU A 135 -0.89 12.67 11.42
CA LEU A 135 -1.83 13.79 11.35
C LEU A 135 -3.25 13.28 11.57
N ASP A 136 -4.07 14.08 12.24
CA ASP A 136 -5.49 13.78 12.43
C ASP A 136 -6.26 13.77 11.11
N GLU A 137 -7.37 13.03 11.06
CA GLU A 137 -8.32 13.11 9.95
C GLU A 137 -8.88 14.53 9.83
N PRO A 138 -9.07 15.05 8.60
CA PRO A 138 -9.63 16.37 8.40
C PRO A 138 -11.07 16.34 8.92
N THR A 139 -11.33 17.12 9.96
CA THR A 139 -12.70 17.34 10.44
C THR A 139 -13.49 18.03 9.32
N GLU A 140 -14.72 17.58 9.06
CA GLU A 140 -15.65 18.26 8.15
C GLU A 140 -15.81 19.74 8.61
N GLY A 141 -15.06 20.66 7.97
CA GLY A 141 -15.04 22.09 8.30
C GLY A 141 -13.67 22.68 8.69
N ALA A 142 -12.64 21.86 8.94
CA ALA A 142 -11.30 22.33 9.31
C ALA A 142 -10.42 22.59 8.06
N VAL A 143 -10.81 23.51 7.19
CA VAL A 143 -9.96 23.99 6.07
C VAL A 143 -8.94 25.05 6.54
N ARG A 144 -8.98 25.46 7.82
CA ARG A 144 -8.32 26.70 8.27
C ARG A 144 -7.07 26.55 9.14
N ALA A 145 -6.65 25.33 9.48
CA ALA A 145 -5.41 25.07 10.24
C ALA A 145 -4.61 23.86 9.75
N THR A 146 -4.98 23.28 8.62
CA THR A 146 -4.19 22.26 7.91
C THR A 146 -3.01 22.97 7.24
N PRO A 147 -1.78 22.39 7.21
CA PRO A 147 -0.75 22.86 6.27
C PRO A 147 -1.39 22.97 4.88
N PRO A 148 -0.98 23.94 4.04
CA PRO A 148 -1.63 24.17 2.75
C PRO A 148 -1.79 22.83 2.04
N ALA A 149 -2.98 22.54 1.49
CA ALA A 149 -3.33 21.23 0.93
C ALA A 149 -2.25 20.66 -0.01
N THR A 150 -1.49 21.55 -0.64
CA THR A 150 -0.28 21.33 -1.42
C THR A 150 0.82 20.53 -0.71
N ASP A 151 1.06 20.72 0.59
CA ASP A 151 2.14 20.03 1.32
C ASP A 151 1.77 18.58 1.61
N THR A 152 0.57 18.31 2.11
CA THR A 152 0.10 16.94 2.40
C THR A 152 -0.04 16.12 1.11
N GLU A 153 -0.55 16.73 0.04
CA GLU A 153 -0.69 16.06 -1.25
C GLU A 153 0.69 15.76 -1.87
N THR A 154 1.64 16.70 -1.81
CA THR A 154 2.99 16.52 -2.34
C THR A 154 3.78 15.48 -1.54
N VAL A 155 3.72 15.54 -0.21
CA VAL A 155 4.32 14.54 0.68
C VAL A 155 3.68 13.17 0.44
N GLY A 156 2.36 13.11 0.31
CA GLY A 156 1.64 11.87 -0.02
C GLY A 156 2.05 11.28 -1.35
N ALA A 157 2.26 12.10 -2.38
CA ALA A 157 2.77 11.67 -3.67
C ALA A 157 4.21 11.12 -3.55
N LEU A 158 5.10 11.80 -2.83
CA LEU A 158 6.45 11.31 -2.55
C LEU A 158 6.40 9.96 -1.82
N TYR A 159 5.56 9.84 -0.80
CA TYR A 159 5.42 8.64 0.00
C TYR A 159 4.86 7.48 -0.82
N GLN A 160 3.90 7.75 -1.72
CA GLN A 160 3.38 6.73 -2.62
C GLN A 160 4.45 6.23 -3.60
N VAL A 161 5.28 7.12 -4.14
CA VAL A 161 6.40 6.76 -5.03
C VAL A 161 7.45 5.94 -4.28
N LEU A 162 7.85 6.38 -3.08
CA LEU A 162 8.78 5.64 -2.22
C LEU A 162 8.24 4.26 -1.89
N LEU A 163 7.00 4.16 -1.43
CA LEU A 163 6.38 2.89 -1.05
C LEU A 163 6.31 1.92 -2.23
N THR A 164 5.90 2.40 -3.41
CA THR A 164 5.83 1.57 -4.63
C THR A 164 7.23 1.15 -5.09
N GLY A 165 8.20 2.06 -5.05
CA GLY A 165 9.59 1.78 -5.40
C GLY A 165 10.25 0.79 -4.44
N LEU A 166 10.00 0.93 -3.14
CA LEU A 166 10.46 -0.01 -2.12
C LEU A 166 9.82 -1.39 -2.28
N ALA A 167 8.52 -1.45 -2.61
CA ALA A 167 7.85 -2.71 -2.90
C ALA A 167 8.45 -3.41 -4.12
N ALA A 168 8.71 -2.68 -5.21
CA ALA A 168 9.39 -3.23 -6.38
C ALA A 168 10.81 -3.68 -6.06
N HIS A 169 11.58 -2.84 -5.34
CA HIS A 169 12.94 -3.17 -4.90
C HIS A 169 12.98 -4.42 -4.02
N GLN A 170 12.04 -4.56 -3.09
CA GLN A 170 11.90 -5.76 -2.25
C GLN A 170 11.61 -7.04 -3.04
N LEU A 171 11.00 -6.95 -4.22
CA LEU A 171 10.80 -8.09 -5.11
C LEU A 171 12.05 -8.40 -5.97
N ILE A 172 12.89 -7.39 -6.24
CA ILE A 172 14.09 -7.51 -7.09
C ILE A 172 15.33 -7.88 -6.27
N ASP A 173 15.59 -7.15 -5.19
CA ASP A 173 16.77 -7.27 -4.32
C ASP A 173 16.42 -6.87 -2.87
N ALA A 174 15.88 -7.82 -2.10
CA ALA A 174 15.53 -7.58 -0.70
C ALA A 174 16.76 -7.41 0.22
N GLU A 175 17.92 -7.95 -0.15
CA GLU A 175 19.12 -7.87 0.69
C GLU A 175 19.66 -6.43 0.75
N SER A 176 19.54 -5.70 -0.36
CA SER A 176 19.97 -4.31 -0.47
C SER A 176 18.87 -3.29 -0.17
N ALA A 177 17.75 -3.71 0.44
CA ALA A 177 16.67 -2.78 0.73
C ALA A 177 17.10 -1.69 1.73
N PRO A 178 16.87 -0.40 1.41
CA PRO A 178 17.23 0.69 2.31
C PRO A 178 16.42 0.61 3.60
N ARG A 179 16.96 1.15 4.69
CA ARG A 179 16.27 1.35 5.97
C ARG A 179 15.77 2.78 6.10
N GLY A 180 14.90 3.03 7.08
CA GLY A 180 14.37 4.37 7.35
C GLY A 180 15.47 5.42 7.55
N ARG A 181 16.58 5.04 8.19
CA ARG A 181 17.79 5.88 8.32
C ARG A 181 18.43 6.25 6.99
N ASP A 182 18.42 5.35 6.02
CA ASP A 182 19.05 5.57 4.71
C ASP A 182 18.18 6.53 3.89
N LEU A 183 16.86 6.36 3.95
CA LEU A 183 15.89 7.29 3.37
C LEU A 183 16.02 8.70 3.99
N ALA A 184 16.07 8.78 5.32
CA ALA A 184 16.21 10.05 6.03
C ALA A 184 17.51 10.79 5.64
N ARG A 185 18.62 10.05 5.56
CA ARG A 185 19.91 10.59 5.13
C ARG A 185 19.88 11.08 3.68
N ALA A 186 19.28 10.30 2.78
CA ALA A 186 19.18 10.64 1.36
C ALA A 186 18.32 11.89 1.14
N ILE A 187 17.17 12.00 1.82
CA ILE A 187 16.27 13.15 1.73
C ILE A 187 16.99 14.42 2.19
N ARG A 188 17.67 14.40 3.34
CA ARG A 188 18.46 15.56 3.82
C ARG A 188 19.53 15.97 2.82
N PHE A 189 20.28 15.01 2.30
CA PHE A 189 21.32 15.27 1.31
C PHE A 189 20.78 15.93 0.03
N VAL A 190 19.61 15.50 -0.46
CA VAL A 190 18.97 16.11 -1.62
C VAL A 190 18.44 17.51 -1.29
N ALA A 191 17.80 17.69 -0.14
CA ALA A 191 17.28 18.99 0.31
C ALA A 191 18.40 20.04 0.44
N ASP A 192 19.50 19.69 1.13
CA ASP A 192 20.66 20.57 1.31
C ASP A 192 21.26 21.05 -0.03
N ARG A 193 21.13 20.23 -1.10
CA ARG A 193 21.60 20.58 -2.44
C ARG A 193 20.64 21.46 -3.23
N LEU A 194 19.33 21.24 -3.07
CA LEU A 194 18.32 22.09 -3.71
C LEU A 194 18.40 23.52 -3.16
N ASP A 195 18.56 23.67 -1.84
CA ASP A 195 18.70 24.98 -1.20
C ASP A 195 20.00 25.70 -1.60
N ALA A 196 21.05 24.95 -1.94
CA ALA A 196 22.34 25.51 -2.36
C ALA A 196 22.30 26.11 -3.78
N GLU A 197 21.37 25.69 -4.64
CA GLU A 197 21.22 26.21 -6.02
C GLU A 197 20.48 27.56 -6.07
N ASP A 198 19.65 27.87 -5.07
CA ASP A 198 18.94 29.17 -4.98
C ASP A 198 19.81 30.32 -4.42
N SER A 199 21.05 30.02 -4.00
CA SER A 199 21.99 30.99 -3.41
C SER A 199 23.10 31.47 -4.37
N ALA A 200 23.04 31.12 -5.66
CA ALA A 200 24.02 31.47 -6.69
C ALA A 200 23.40 32.34 -7.80
#